data_AF-A0A1Y0G1A1-F1
#
_entry.id   AF-A0A1Y0G1A1-F1
#
_cell.length_a   1.000
_cell.length_b   1.000
_cell.length_c   1.000
_cell.angle_alpha   90.00
_cell.angle_beta   90.00
_cell.angle_gamma   90.00
#
_symmetry.space_group_name_H-M   'P 1'
#
loop_
_entity.id
_entity.type
_entity.pdbx_description
1 polymer ?
#
loop_
_entity_poly.entity_id
_entity_poly.type
_entity_poly.pdbx_seq_one_letter_code
_entity_poly.pdbx_strand_id
1 'polypeptide(L)'
;MPLVSHATPQRIASLNLCLDQLLLAWVPKQRIASVTYLSANPQLSTVADQLDGLHINHGLAEELIPLQPDLIIAGEFGAGDAVTLLERFGYPVERIALPRTLNDIITHLEAVGNLVGAQKQAAQMVDELRAQLAALDAQPRLMNKTTAIWYSPNGVVAGSDTLEHELLMRTGFHNLAAEQGIVSFAQMDLEQLVVAQPDVLIVEGGYVQAFSVAREYLEHPALKRNSRVIELPAALSVCSAPVVVDVLRALR
;
A
#
# COMPACT_ATOMS: atom_id res chain seq x y z
N MET A 1 15.79 7.50 -27.70
CA MET A 1 15.75 8.82 -27.02
C MET A 1 16.94 8.89 -26.09
N PRO A 2 17.76 9.96 -26.10
CA PRO A 2 18.92 10.03 -25.23
C PRO A 2 18.45 10.13 -23.77
N LEU A 3 19.06 9.33 -22.90
CA LEU A 3 18.87 9.35 -21.45
C LEU A 3 19.37 10.71 -20.95
N VAL A 4 18.45 11.63 -20.68
CA VAL A 4 18.74 12.85 -19.93
C VAL A 4 19.27 12.38 -18.57
N SER A 5 20.51 12.73 -18.23
CA SER A 5 21.00 12.58 -16.86
C SER A 5 20.16 13.52 -16.00
N HIS A 6 19.09 13.01 -15.40
CA HIS A 6 18.24 13.82 -14.54
C HIS A 6 19.06 14.17 -13.31
N ALA A 7 19.38 15.46 -13.16
CA ALA A 7 19.89 15.98 -11.92
C ALA A 7 18.95 15.55 -10.79
N THR A 8 19.51 15.19 -9.64
CA THR A 8 18.73 14.76 -8.48
C THR A 8 17.60 15.78 -8.21
N PRO A 9 16.32 15.37 -8.18
CA PRO A 9 15.18 16.29 -8.06
C PRO A 9 15.22 17.12 -6.77
N GLN A 10 14.98 18.42 -6.83
CA GLN A 10 15.08 19.33 -5.68
C GLN A 10 13.72 19.80 -5.16
N ARG A 11 12.62 19.51 -5.84
CA ARG A 11 11.25 19.92 -5.48
C ARG A 11 10.26 18.80 -5.80
N ILE A 12 10.22 17.78 -4.96
CA ILE A 12 9.43 16.56 -5.16
C ILE A 12 8.03 16.74 -4.57
N ALA A 13 6.99 16.52 -5.37
CA ALA A 13 5.62 16.42 -4.88
C ALA A 13 5.14 14.97 -4.96
N SER A 14 4.40 14.52 -3.95
CA SER A 14 3.80 13.19 -3.96
C SER A 14 2.27 13.26 -3.93
N LEU A 15 1.67 12.36 -4.70
CA LEU A 15 0.23 12.14 -4.80
C LEU A 15 -0.20 10.78 -4.21
N ASN A 16 0.66 10.16 -3.40
CA ASN A 16 0.41 8.85 -2.82
C ASN A 16 0.95 8.74 -1.39
N LEU A 17 0.13 8.25 -0.45
CA LEU A 17 0.51 8.10 0.96
C LEU A 17 1.76 7.23 1.18
N CYS A 18 1.87 6.11 0.45
CA CYS A 18 2.99 5.20 0.65
C CYS A 18 4.30 5.83 0.18
N LEU A 19 4.24 6.63 -0.89
CA LEU A 19 5.38 7.39 -1.38
C LEU A 19 5.73 8.56 -0.46
N ASP A 20 4.74 9.21 0.18
CA ASP A 20 5.00 10.25 1.19
C ASP A 20 5.88 9.73 2.33
N GLN A 21 5.57 8.54 2.85
CA GLN A 21 6.33 7.90 3.92
C GLN A 21 7.77 7.62 3.51
N LEU A 22 7.99 7.14 2.27
CA LEU A 22 9.34 6.93 1.73
C LEU A 22 10.09 8.25 1.55
N LEU A 23 9.43 9.29 1.04
CA LEU A 23 10.05 10.61 0.89
C LEU A 23 10.49 11.18 2.24
N LEU A 24 9.63 11.12 3.26
CA LEU A 24 9.95 11.60 4.60
C LEU A 24 11.08 10.79 5.26
N ALA A 25 11.18 9.49 4.97
CA ALA A 25 12.26 8.65 5.47
C ALA A 25 13.61 8.89 4.76
N TRP A 26 13.59 9.25 3.48
CA TRP A 26 14.79 9.20 2.63
C TRP A 26 15.31 10.56 2.19
N VAL A 27 14.42 11.53 1.99
CA VAL A 27 14.69 12.80 1.33
C VAL A 27 14.65 13.94 2.36
N PRO A 28 15.64 14.86 2.37
CA PRO A 28 15.57 16.05 3.21
C PRO A 28 14.29 16.84 2.94
N LYS A 29 13.56 17.27 3.98
CA LYS A 29 12.28 17.98 3.86
C LYS A 29 12.34 19.19 2.92
N GLN A 30 13.48 19.89 2.83
CA GLN A 30 13.67 21.05 1.95
C GLN A 30 13.53 20.71 0.47
N ARG A 31 13.69 19.43 0.10
CA ARG A 31 13.49 18.93 -1.26
C ARG A 31 12.09 18.39 -1.51
N ILE A 32 11.22 18.37 -0.50
CA ILE A 32 9.84 17.90 -0.60
C ILE A 32 8.95 19.13 -0.74
N ALA A 33 8.34 19.29 -1.91
CA ALA A 33 7.41 20.38 -2.20
C ALA A 33 6.04 20.15 -1.55
N SER A 34 5.52 18.92 -1.60
CA SER A 34 4.27 18.57 -0.91
C SER A 34 4.13 17.06 -0.70
N VAL A 35 3.28 16.71 0.26
CA VAL A 35 2.81 15.35 0.54
C VAL A 35 1.28 15.34 0.59
N THR A 36 0.67 14.17 0.49
CA THR A 36 -0.80 14.06 0.53
C THR A 36 -1.35 14.34 1.92
N TYR A 37 -2.61 14.80 1.98
CA TYR A 37 -3.36 14.97 3.21
C TYR A 37 -3.51 13.69 4.04
N LEU A 38 -3.40 12.52 3.39
CA LEU A 38 -3.45 11.23 4.06
C LEU A 38 -2.28 11.07 5.05
N SER A 39 -1.13 11.67 4.74
CA SER A 39 0.04 11.63 5.62
C SER A 39 -0.20 12.34 6.94
N ALA A 40 -1.12 13.30 7.00
CA ALA A 40 -1.46 14.06 8.21
C ALA A 40 -2.43 13.30 9.14
N ASN A 41 -2.95 12.14 8.71
CA ASN A 41 -3.83 11.33 9.54
C ASN A 41 -3.02 10.29 10.34
N PRO A 42 -2.91 10.41 11.68
CA PRO A 42 -2.12 9.48 12.50
C PRO A 42 -2.67 8.06 12.54
N GLN A 43 -3.91 7.82 12.09
CA GLN A 43 -4.47 6.48 11.94
C GLN A 43 -4.01 5.78 10.65
N LEU A 44 -3.60 6.56 9.64
CA LEU A 44 -3.19 6.06 8.32
C LEU A 44 -1.67 6.13 8.11
N SER A 45 -1.01 7.03 8.82
CA SER A 45 0.36 7.44 8.55
C SER A 45 1.21 7.40 9.80
N THR A 46 2.33 6.70 9.72
CA THR A 46 3.37 6.65 10.75
C THR A 46 4.21 7.91 10.82
N VAL A 47 4.02 8.85 9.90
CA VAL A 47 4.80 10.09 9.76
C VAL A 47 3.94 11.35 9.99
N ALA A 48 2.76 11.20 10.58
CA ALA A 48 1.80 12.30 10.77
C ALA A 48 2.35 13.45 11.65
N ASP A 49 3.27 13.16 12.56
CA ASP A 49 3.96 14.14 13.41
C ASP A 49 5.20 14.77 12.76
N GLN A 50 5.53 14.39 11.51
CA GLN A 50 6.74 14.82 10.80
C GLN A 50 6.45 15.83 9.68
N LEU A 51 5.26 16.41 9.63
CA LEU A 51 4.83 17.23 8.48
C LEU A 51 5.13 18.73 8.60
N ASP A 52 5.70 19.17 9.72
CA ASP A 52 6.04 20.57 9.93
C ASP A 52 6.88 21.15 8.78
N GLY A 53 6.37 22.24 8.21
CA GLY A 53 7.00 22.96 7.10
C GLY A 53 6.72 22.40 5.70
N LEU A 54 5.90 21.36 5.57
CA LEU A 54 5.50 20.78 4.27
C LEU A 54 4.13 21.28 3.83
N HIS A 55 3.95 21.42 2.51
CA HIS A 55 2.65 21.66 1.92
C HIS A 55 1.83 20.36 1.88
N ILE A 56 0.55 20.46 2.23
CA ILE A 56 -0.38 19.33 2.19
C ILE A 56 -1.28 19.50 0.96
N ASN A 57 -1.31 18.47 0.10
CA ASN A 57 -2.15 18.45 -1.09
C ASN A 57 -3.27 17.39 -0.99
N HIS A 58 -4.34 17.59 -1.75
CA HIS A 58 -5.52 16.73 -1.86
C HIS A 58 -5.56 15.97 -3.19
N GLY A 59 -4.43 15.83 -3.87
CA GLY A 59 -4.37 15.17 -5.17
C GLY A 59 -4.90 16.01 -6.33
N LEU A 60 -4.85 17.34 -6.23
CA LEU A 60 -5.31 18.27 -7.27
C LEU A 60 -4.13 18.92 -8.00
N ALA A 61 -4.22 19.04 -9.33
CA ALA A 61 -3.16 19.64 -10.12
C ALA A 61 -2.97 21.14 -9.81
N GLU A 62 -4.07 21.84 -9.53
CA GLU A 62 -4.11 23.25 -9.19
C GLU A 62 -3.37 23.58 -7.88
N GLU A 63 -3.27 22.61 -6.97
CA GLU A 63 -2.48 22.75 -5.74
C GLU A 63 -0.98 22.53 -6.00
N LEU A 64 -0.62 21.68 -6.96
CA LEU A 64 0.77 21.33 -7.28
C LEU A 64 1.45 22.34 -8.20
N ILE A 65 0.73 22.89 -9.19
CA ILE A 65 1.29 23.82 -10.18
C ILE A 65 1.98 25.04 -9.54
N PRO A 66 1.39 25.74 -8.55
CA PRO A 66 2.04 26.88 -7.89
C PRO A 66 3.30 26.50 -7.12
N LEU A 67 3.44 25.24 -6.72
CA LEU A 67 4.62 24.75 -6.00
C LEU A 67 5.79 24.45 -6.95
N GLN A 68 5.57 24.45 -8.26
CA GLN A 68 6.59 24.21 -9.28
C GLN A 68 7.47 22.98 -8.97
N PRO A 69 6.88 21.79 -8.80
CA PRO A 69 7.66 20.58 -8.57
C PRO A 69 8.51 20.25 -9.80
N ASP A 70 9.72 19.75 -9.57
CA ASP A 70 10.61 19.24 -10.61
C ASP A 70 10.57 17.70 -10.72
N LEU A 71 9.80 17.06 -9.87
CA LEU A 71 9.37 15.67 -9.96
C LEU A 71 8.04 15.51 -9.22
N ILE A 72 7.08 14.84 -9.85
CA ILE A 72 5.84 14.40 -9.21
C ILE A 72 5.84 12.87 -9.19
N ILE A 73 5.58 12.27 -8.05
CA ILE A 73 5.43 10.82 -7.92
C ILE A 73 3.99 10.45 -7.58
N ALA A 74 3.44 9.47 -8.28
CA ALA A 74 2.08 8.99 -8.13
C ALA A 74 2.04 7.46 -8.10
N GLY A 75 1.02 6.89 -7.46
CA GLY A 75 0.73 5.46 -7.57
C GLY A 75 -0.09 5.16 -8.83
N GLU A 76 -0.05 3.92 -9.30
CA GLU A 76 -0.73 3.45 -10.52
C GLU A 76 -2.21 3.87 -10.63
N PHE A 77 -2.95 3.78 -9.52
CA PHE A 77 -4.39 4.06 -9.48
C PHE A 77 -4.76 5.38 -8.79
N GLY A 78 -3.77 6.18 -8.38
CA GLY A 78 -3.99 7.42 -7.60
C GLY A 78 -4.06 8.67 -8.48
N ALA A 79 -4.96 9.60 -8.11
CA ALA A 79 -5.02 10.97 -8.65
C ALA A 79 -5.00 11.06 -10.19
N GLY A 80 -5.69 10.14 -10.88
CA GLY A 80 -5.61 9.98 -12.34
C GLY A 80 -5.83 11.26 -13.14
N ASP A 81 -6.88 12.03 -12.81
CA ASP A 81 -7.20 13.29 -13.48
C ASP A 81 -6.11 14.35 -13.28
N ALA A 82 -5.62 14.49 -12.05
CA ALA A 82 -4.54 15.43 -11.73
C ALA A 82 -3.24 15.05 -12.43
N VAL A 83 -2.87 13.76 -12.42
CA VAL A 83 -1.68 13.26 -13.13
C VAL A 83 -1.79 13.56 -14.61
N THR A 84 -2.92 13.23 -15.25
CA THR A 84 -3.13 13.52 -16.67
C THR A 84 -3.03 15.02 -16.98
N LEU A 85 -3.53 15.88 -16.10
CA LEU A 85 -3.44 17.33 -16.28
C LEU A 85 -1.99 17.82 -16.13
N LEU A 86 -1.27 17.37 -15.10
CA LEU A 86 0.13 17.73 -14.83
C LEU A 86 1.05 17.28 -15.97
N GLU A 87 0.88 16.06 -16.48
CA GLU A 87 1.58 15.54 -17.67
C GLU A 87 1.32 16.43 -18.90
N ARG A 88 0.07 16.85 -19.13
CA ARG A 88 -0.29 17.75 -20.24
C ARG A 88 0.34 19.14 -20.13
N PHE A 89 0.53 19.63 -18.90
CA PHE A 89 1.23 20.88 -18.63
C PHE A 89 2.76 20.73 -18.64
N GLY A 90 3.28 19.55 -18.97
CA GLY A 90 4.71 19.30 -19.15
C GLY A 90 5.47 19.03 -17.86
N TYR A 91 4.77 18.76 -16.75
CA TYR A 91 5.45 18.33 -15.53
C TYR A 91 5.95 16.89 -15.66
N PRO A 92 7.14 16.57 -15.11
CA PRO A 92 7.61 15.20 -15.00
C PRO A 92 6.81 14.46 -13.93
N VAL A 93 6.02 13.48 -14.35
CA VAL A 93 5.26 12.61 -13.45
C VAL A 93 5.74 11.18 -13.62
N GLU A 94 6.12 10.56 -12.51
CA GLU A 94 6.49 9.15 -12.45
C GLU A 94 5.40 8.35 -11.73
N ARG A 95 4.86 7.37 -12.44
CA ARG A 95 3.84 6.46 -11.92
C ARG A 95 4.48 5.17 -11.43
N ILE A 96 4.36 4.91 -10.13
CA ILE A 96 4.85 3.69 -9.49
C ILE A 96 3.73 2.64 -9.52
N ALA A 97 4.02 1.48 -10.09
CA ALA A 97 3.07 0.36 -10.19
C ALA A 97 2.64 -0.13 -8.79
N LEU A 98 1.44 -0.70 -8.70
CA LEU A 98 1.03 -1.42 -7.51
C LEU A 98 1.84 -2.73 -7.42
N PRO A 99 2.58 -2.97 -6.32
CA PRO A 99 3.32 -4.23 -6.17
C PRO A 99 2.34 -5.39 -6.09
N ARG A 100 2.60 -6.44 -6.86
CA ARG A 100 1.85 -7.70 -6.80
C ARG A 100 2.62 -8.78 -6.06
N THR A 101 3.93 -8.55 -5.90
CA THR A 101 4.81 -9.45 -5.17
C THR A 101 5.72 -8.74 -4.17
N LEU A 102 6.30 -9.49 -3.24
CA LEU A 102 7.36 -9.03 -2.34
C LEU A 102 8.60 -8.56 -3.13
N ASN A 103 8.89 -9.20 -4.26
CA ASN A 103 9.98 -8.78 -5.14
C ASN A 103 9.68 -7.46 -5.85
N ASP A 104 8.42 -7.20 -6.20
CA ASP A 104 8.01 -5.90 -6.74
C ASP A 104 8.23 -4.79 -5.71
N ILE A 105 7.92 -5.03 -4.44
CA ILE A 105 8.22 -4.07 -3.36
C ILE A 105 9.70 -3.71 -3.37
N ILE A 106 10.59 -4.71 -3.39
CA ILE A 106 12.05 -4.50 -3.42
C ILE A 106 12.45 -3.67 -4.64
N THR A 107 11.93 -4.03 -5.82
CA THR A 107 12.25 -3.36 -7.08
C THR A 107 11.72 -1.91 -7.08
N HIS A 108 10.54 -1.67 -6.52
CA HIS A 108 9.96 -0.34 -6.38
C HIS A 108 10.76 0.52 -5.40
N LEU A 109 11.22 -0.02 -4.27
CA LEU A 109 12.07 0.71 -3.34
C LEU A 109 13.37 1.15 -4.01
N GLU A 110 14.01 0.27 -4.77
CA GLU A 110 15.22 0.59 -5.54
C GLU A 110 14.94 1.64 -6.63
N ALA A 111 13.84 1.49 -7.38
CA ALA A 111 13.44 2.44 -8.43
C ALA A 111 13.14 3.83 -7.87
N VAL A 112 12.35 3.93 -6.80
CA VAL A 112 12.06 5.20 -6.13
C VAL A 112 13.33 5.80 -5.53
N GLY A 113 14.17 4.99 -4.89
CA GLY A 113 15.46 5.42 -4.36
C GLY A 113 16.37 6.02 -5.44
N ASN A 114 16.43 5.41 -6.62
CA ASN A 114 17.14 5.97 -7.77
C ASN A 114 16.53 7.28 -8.25
N LEU A 115 15.20 7.31 -8.38
CA LEU A 115 14.45 8.45 -8.89
C LEU A 115 14.63 9.70 -8.01
N VAL A 116 14.61 9.54 -6.68
CA VAL A 116 14.72 10.66 -5.73
C VAL A 116 16.16 10.90 -5.27
N GLY A 117 17.14 10.16 -5.79
CA GLY A 117 18.54 10.27 -5.39
C GLY A 117 18.82 9.88 -3.93
N ALA A 118 18.12 8.85 -3.45
CA ALA A 118 18.27 8.24 -2.12
C ALA A 118 18.65 6.75 -2.21
N GLN A 119 19.52 6.40 -3.15
CA GLN A 119 19.94 5.02 -3.42
C GLN A 119 20.48 4.30 -2.19
N LYS A 120 21.24 5.01 -1.35
CA LYS A 120 21.82 4.44 -0.14
C LYS A 120 20.74 4.06 0.87
N GLN A 121 19.76 4.93 1.10
CA GLN A 121 18.65 4.70 2.01
C GLN A 121 17.74 3.57 1.51
N ALA A 122 17.47 3.54 0.20
CA ALA A 122 16.71 2.47 -0.42
C ALA A 122 17.43 1.11 -0.29
N ALA A 123 18.73 1.05 -0.58
CA ALA A 123 19.52 -0.16 -0.43
C ALA A 123 19.51 -0.68 1.03
N GLN A 124 19.68 0.22 2.00
CA GLN A 124 19.59 -0.15 3.41
C GLN A 124 18.21 -0.73 3.77
N MET A 125 17.11 -0.08 3.35
CA MET A 125 15.76 -0.57 3.62
C MET A 125 15.48 -1.92 2.94
N VAL A 126 16.00 -2.13 1.73
CA VAL A 126 15.90 -3.41 1.02
C VAL A 126 16.66 -4.52 1.75
N ASP A 127 17.87 -4.23 2.23
CA ASP A 127 18.66 -5.21 3.00
C ASP A 127 17.98 -5.57 4.32
N GLU A 128 17.44 -4.59 5.03
CA GLU A 128 16.64 -4.80 6.24
C GLU A 128 15.40 -5.64 5.96
N LEU A 129 14.66 -5.32 4.89
CA LEU A 129 13.49 -6.09 4.46
C LEU A 129 13.88 -7.53 4.15
N ARG A 130 14.91 -7.76 3.33
CA ARG A 130 15.39 -9.12 2.99
C ARG A 130 15.78 -9.93 4.23
N ALA A 131 16.49 -9.30 5.17
CA ALA A 131 16.88 -9.95 6.42
C ALA A 131 15.65 -10.36 7.27
N GLN A 132 14.67 -9.46 7.38
CA GLN A 132 13.43 -9.73 8.11
C GLN A 132 12.59 -10.83 7.43
N LEU A 133 12.48 -10.82 6.10
CA LEU A 133 11.80 -11.84 5.33
C LEU A 133 12.49 -13.21 5.49
N ALA A 134 13.82 -13.27 5.46
CA ALA A 134 14.58 -14.49 5.69
C ALA A 134 14.39 -15.04 7.11
N ALA A 135 14.36 -14.17 8.12
CA ALA A 135 14.09 -14.56 9.50
C ALA A 135 12.67 -15.14 9.69
N LEU A 136 11.68 -14.62 8.95
CA LEU A 136 10.32 -15.17 8.96
C LEU A 136 10.24 -16.54 8.28
N ASP A 137 10.97 -16.76 7.18
CA ASP A 137 10.99 -18.03 6.45
C ASP A 137 11.70 -19.15 7.22
N ALA A 138 12.65 -18.80 8.10
CA ALA A 138 13.33 -19.76 8.96
C ALA A 138 12.42 -20.36 10.05
N GLN A 139 11.25 -19.75 10.31
CA GLN A 139 10.28 -20.27 11.27
C GLN A 139 9.43 -21.38 10.64
N PRO A 140 8.97 -22.38 11.42
CA PRO A 140 8.11 -23.44 10.90
C PRO A 140 6.86 -22.86 10.25
N ARG A 141 6.58 -23.27 9.01
CA ARG A 141 5.33 -22.92 8.34
C ARG A 141 4.16 -23.65 9.01
N LEU A 142 3.04 -22.95 9.19
CA LEU A 142 1.78 -23.59 9.53
C LEU A 142 1.37 -24.45 8.32
N MET A 143 1.51 -25.78 8.45
CA MET A 143 1.09 -26.75 7.43
C MET A 143 -0.42 -27.04 7.55
N ASN A 144 -1.22 -25.99 7.57
CA ASN A 144 -2.67 -26.11 7.73
C ASN A 144 -3.36 -25.79 6.40
N LYS A 145 -4.32 -26.60 5.98
CA LYS A 145 -5.20 -26.33 4.82
C LYS A 145 -6.22 -25.22 5.12
N THR A 146 -5.83 -24.23 5.89
CA THR A 146 -6.73 -23.16 6.35
C THR A 146 -6.96 -22.20 5.19
N THR A 147 -8.21 -22.10 4.77
CA THR A 147 -8.66 -21.17 3.74
C THR A 147 -8.81 -19.77 4.32
N ALA A 148 -8.38 -18.76 3.56
CA ALA A 148 -8.50 -17.37 3.95
C ALA A 148 -9.03 -16.53 2.79
N ILE A 149 -9.82 -15.51 3.13
CA ILE A 149 -10.18 -14.42 2.20
C ILE A 149 -9.70 -13.11 2.80
N TRP A 150 -8.98 -12.33 2.00
CA TRP A 150 -8.74 -10.92 2.29
C TRP A 150 -9.93 -10.12 1.77
N TYR A 151 -10.68 -9.51 2.68
CA TYR A 151 -11.97 -8.87 2.41
C TYR A 151 -11.94 -7.40 2.84
N SER A 152 -11.67 -6.54 1.87
CA SER A 152 -11.53 -5.10 2.01
C SER A 152 -12.89 -4.39 1.98
N PRO A 153 -12.96 -3.11 2.40
CA PRO A 153 -14.20 -2.33 2.36
C PRO A 153 -14.89 -2.35 0.99
N ASN A 154 -16.22 -2.22 0.99
CA ASN A 154 -17.08 -2.34 -0.21
C ASN A 154 -17.10 -3.73 -0.85
N GLY A 155 -16.72 -4.76 -0.09
CA GLY A 155 -16.76 -6.15 -0.53
C GLY A 155 -15.75 -6.47 -1.61
N VAL A 156 -14.59 -5.85 -1.56
CA VAL A 156 -13.49 -6.16 -2.50
C VAL A 156 -12.67 -7.31 -1.93
N VAL A 157 -12.44 -8.34 -2.74
CA VAL A 157 -11.58 -9.47 -2.40
C VAL A 157 -10.30 -9.47 -3.23
N ALA A 158 -9.20 -9.87 -2.61
CA ALA A 158 -7.93 -10.06 -3.29
C ALA A 158 -7.77 -11.51 -3.78
N GLY A 159 -7.85 -11.71 -5.10
CA GLY A 159 -7.60 -12.98 -5.76
C GLY A 159 -6.11 -13.21 -6.07
N SER A 160 -5.82 -14.11 -7.01
CA SER A 160 -4.46 -14.29 -7.55
C SER A 160 -3.91 -12.99 -8.15
N ASP A 161 -2.60 -12.89 -8.37
CA ASP A 161 -1.97 -11.69 -8.95
C ASP A 161 -2.14 -10.40 -8.10
N THR A 162 -2.13 -10.57 -6.78
CA THR A 162 -2.17 -9.50 -5.78
C THR A 162 -1.08 -9.74 -4.73
N LEU A 163 -0.63 -8.68 -4.06
CA LEU A 163 0.33 -8.80 -2.96
C LEU A 163 -0.28 -9.61 -1.81
N GLU A 164 -1.55 -9.37 -1.49
CA GLU A 164 -2.33 -10.06 -0.47
C GLU A 164 -2.32 -11.57 -0.70
N HIS A 165 -2.42 -12.03 -1.96
CA HIS A 165 -2.28 -13.44 -2.29
C HIS A 165 -0.90 -13.99 -1.93
N GLU A 166 0.20 -13.30 -2.25
CA GLU A 166 1.53 -13.75 -1.85
C GLU A 166 1.68 -13.81 -0.32
N LEU A 167 1.16 -12.81 0.40
CA LEU A 167 1.23 -12.78 1.87
C LEU A 167 0.44 -13.94 2.50
N LEU A 168 -0.75 -14.25 1.96
CA LEU A 168 -1.54 -15.41 2.35
C LEU A 168 -0.78 -16.71 2.13
N MET A 169 -0.27 -16.93 0.93
CA MET A 169 0.46 -18.16 0.59
C MET A 169 1.72 -18.33 1.44
N ARG A 170 2.41 -17.22 1.76
CA ARG A 170 3.65 -17.25 2.56
C ARG A 170 3.41 -17.50 4.05
N THR A 171 2.23 -17.20 4.56
CA THR A 171 1.80 -17.51 5.94
C THR A 171 1.26 -18.93 6.08
N GLY A 172 1.08 -19.65 4.97
CA GLY A 172 0.56 -21.01 4.91
C GLY A 172 -0.95 -21.09 4.70
N PHE A 173 -1.62 -19.95 4.50
CA PHE A 173 -3.03 -19.93 4.13
C PHE A 173 -3.23 -20.24 2.65
N HIS A 174 -4.42 -20.75 2.36
CA HIS A 174 -4.93 -20.91 1.01
C HIS A 174 -5.85 -19.74 0.67
N ASN A 175 -5.54 -18.97 -0.36
CA ASN A 175 -6.40 -17.86 -0.78
C ASN A 175 -7.65 -18.42 -1.49
N LEU A 176 -8.78 -18.46 -0.79
CA LEU A 176 -10.02 -19.05 -1.29
C LEU A 176 -10.60 -18.26 -2.47
N ALA A 177 -10.42 -16.93 -2.51
CA ALA A 177 -10.83 -16.12 -3.65
C ALA A 177 -10.07 -16.55 -4.92
N ALA A 178 -8.76 -16.77 -4.79
CA ALA A 178 -7.94 -17.27 -5.90
C ALA A 178 -8.32 -18.70 -6.32
N GLU A 179 -8.61 -19.59 -5.36
CA GLU A 179 -9.08 -20.96 -5.65
C GLU A 179 -10.44 -20.98 -6.37
N GLN A 180 -11.28 -19.96 -6.16
CA GLN A 180 -12.52 -19.73 -6.90
C GLN A 180 -12.32 -19.06 -8.26
N GLY A 181 -11.07 -18.86 -8.70
CA GLY A 181 -10.71 -18.33 -10.00
C GLY A 181 -10.67 -16.80 -10.08
N ILE A 182 -10.70 -16.09 -8.95
CA ILE A 182 -10.57 -14.63 -8.93
C ILE A 182 -9.11 -14.25 -9.21
N VAL A 183 -8.95 -13.32 -10.15
CA VAL A 183 -7.66 -12.72 -10.54
C VAL A 183 -7.72 -11.22 -10.23
N SER A 184 -6.63 -10.67 -9.71
CA SER A 184 -6.55 -9.31 -9.18
C SER A 184 -7.63 -9.08 -8.10
N PHE A 185 -8.18 -7.87 -8.04
CA PHE A 185 -9.27 -7.50 -7.17
C PHE A 185 -10.63 -7.70 -7.85
N ALA A 186 -11.60 -8.26 -7.13
CA ALA A 186 -12.98 -8.38 -7.59
C ALA A 186 -13.96 -8.05 -6.47
N GLN A 187 -15.20 -7.73 -6.84
CA GLN A 187 -16.28 -7.62 -5.85
C GLN A 187 -16.84 -9.00 -5.52
N MET A 188 -17.07 -9.22 -4.23
CA MET A 188 -17.75 -10.37 -3.66
C MET A 188 -18.76 -9.86 -2.63
N ASP A 189 -20.05 -10.08 -2.88
CA ASP A 189 -21.09 -9.67 -1.95
C ASP A 189 -21.05 -10.53 -0.65
N LEU A 190 -21.83 -10.10 0.34
CA LEU A 190 -21.84 -10.75 1.65
C LEU A 190 -22.42 -12.17 1.56
N GLU A 191 -23.42 -12.38 0.72
CA GLU A 191 -24.06 -13.66 0.50
C GLU A 191 -23.07 -14.67 -0.09
N GLN A 192 -22.30 -14.28 -1.10
CA GLN A 192 -21.22 -15.07 -1.68
C GLN A 192 -20.13 -15.37 -0.65
N LEU A 193 -19.73 -14.39 0.17
CA LEU A 193 -18.75 -14.60 1.23
C LEU A 193 -19.25 -15.62 2.27
N VAL A 194 -20.53 -15.53 2.67
CA VAL A 194 -21.16 -16.47 3.61
C VAL A 194 -21.25 -17.88 3.02
N VAL A 195 -21.51 -18.01 1.72
CA VAL A 195 -21.51 -19.30 1.01
C VAL A 195 -20.09 -19.86 0.84
N ALA A 196 -19.09 -19.00 0.62
CA ALA A 196 -17.70 -19.40 0.47
C ALA A 196 -17.13 -20.02 1.76
N GLN A 197 -17.63 -19.61 2.93
CA GLN A 197 -17.25 -20.17 4.25
C GLN A 197 -15.73 -20.25 4.48
N PRO A 198 -14.97 -19.14 4.37
CA PRO A 198 -13.54 -19.20 4.65
C PRO A 198 -13.28 -19.51 6.14
N ASP A 199 -12.22 -20.26 6.43
CA ASP A 199 -11.80 -20.51 7.81
C ASP A 199 -11.34 -19.20 8.48
N VAL A 200 -10.68 -18.32 7.72
CA VAL A 200 -10.14 -17.04 8.17
C VAL A 200 -10.63 -15.90 7.27
N LEU A 201 -11.12 -14.84 7.88
CA LEU A 201 -11.43 -13.58 7.20
C LEU A 201 -10.42 -12.52 7.63
N ILE A 202 -9.59 -12.05 6.70
CA ILE A 202 -8.68 -10.94 6.95
C ILE A 202 -9.41 -9.67 6.55
N VAL A 203 -9.50 -8.74 7.49
CA VAL A 203 -10.17 -7.47 7.30
C VAL A 203 -9.23 -6.35 7.72
N GLU A 204 -9.29 -5.25 7.00
CA GLU A 204 -8.53 -4.06 7.32
C GLU A 204 -9.24 -3.32 8.44
N GLY A 205 -8.54 -2.71 9.37
CA GLY A 205 -9.09 -1.92 10.46
C GLY A 205 -9.61 -0.57 9.98
N GLY A 206 -10.62 -0.02 10.66
CA GLY A 206 -11.15 1.29 10.33
C GLY A 206 -10.21 2.40 10.80
N TYR A 207 -9.99 3.43 9.96
CA TYR A 207 -9.23 4.63 10.34
C TYR A 207 -10.11 5.77 10.88
N VAL A 208 -11.44 5.62 10.80
CA VAL A 208 -12.43 6.52 11.41
C VAL A 208 -13.27 5.69 12.37
N GLN A 209 -13.40 6.14 13.63
CA GLN A 209 -14.36 5.60 14.59
C GLN A 209 -15.79 6.08 14.27
N ALA A 210 -16.21 5.95 13.02
CA ALA A 210 -17.53 6.30 12.55
C ALA A 210 -18.14 5.12 11.80
N PHE A 211 -19.47 5.03 11.84
CA PHE A 211 -20.19 4.04 11.05
C PHE A 211 -19.85 4.20 9.57
N SER A 212 -19.49 3.09 8.92
CA SER A 212 -19.15 3.04 7.51
C SER A 212 -19.96 1.94 6.85
N VAL A 213 -20.84 2.31 5.92
CA VAL A 213 -21.62 1.35 5.10
C VAL A 213 -20.69 0.38 4.38
N ALA A 214 -19.54 0.86 3.92
CA ALA A 214 -18.50 0.06 3.29
C ALA A 214 -17.97 -1.09 4.16
N ARG A 215 -18.20 -1.04 5.48
CA ARG A 215 -17.72 -2.00 6.49
C ARG A 215 -18.83 -2.66 7.30
N GLU A 216 -20.09 -2.41 6.96
CA GLU A 216 -21.25 -2.96 7.69
C GLU A 216 -21.21 -4.49 7.78
N TYR A 217 -20.61 -5.15 6.78
CA TYR A 217 -20.40 -6.60 6.76
C TYR A 217 -19.72 -7.13 8.02
N LEU A 218 -18.82 -6.36 8.67
CA LEU A 218 -18.13 -6.77 9.89
C LEU A 218 -19.08 -7.02 11.06
N GLU A 219 -20.23 -6.35 11.07
CA GLU A 219 -21.24 -6.53 12.12
C GLU A 219 -22.18 -7.71 11.85
N HIS A 220 -22.13 -8.30 10.65
CA HIS A 220 -23.07 -9.34 10.26
C HIS A 220 -22.85 -10.66 11.05
N PRO A 221 -23.88 -11.19 11.74
CA PRO A 221 -23.74 -12.36 12.62
C PRO A 221 -23.21 -13.61 11.93
N ALA A 222 -23.45 -13.77 10.63
CA ALA A 222 -22.98 -14.94 9.88
C ALA A 222 -21.44 -14.98 9.78
N LEU A 223 -20.77 -13.83 9.62
CA LEU A 223 -19.31 -13.79 9.53
C LEU A 223 -18.65 -14.07 10.88
N LYS A 224 -19.21 -13.52 11.97
CA LYS A 224 -18.71 -13.74 13.33
C LYS A 224 -18.83 -15.21 13.79
N ARG A 225 -19.74 -15.99 13.20
CA ARG A 225 -19.97 -17.41 13.56
C ARG A 225 -19.15 -18.39 12.73
N ASN A 226 -18.90 -18.06 11.46
CA ASN A 226 -18.40 -19.03 10.49
C ASN A 226 -16.89 -18.91 10.22
N SER A 227 -16.27 -17.78 10.58
CA SER A 227 -14.87 -17.51 10.26
C SER A 227 -14.14 -16.89 11.45
N ARG A 228 -12.85 -17.23 11.61
CA ARG A 228 -11.96 -16.47 12.49
C ARG A 228 -11.61 -15.15 11.82
N VAL A 229 -11.94 -14.02 12.43
CA VAL A 229 -11.59 -12.70 11.89
C VAL A 229 -10.21 -12.27 12.39
N ILE A 230 -9.32 -11.92 11.45
CA ILE A 230 -8.07 -11.20 11.73
C ILE A 230 -8.26 -9.77 11.26
N GLU A 231 -8.27 -8.82 12.19
CA GLU A 231 -8.32 -7.40 11.88
C GLU A 231 -6.90 -6.82 11.85
N LEU A 232 -6.47 -6.35 10.68
CA LEU A 232 -5.18 -5.68 10.51
C LEU A 232 -5.35 -4.19 10.84
N PRO A 233 -4.52 -3.59 11.72
CA PRO A 233 -4.52 -2.14 11.93
C PRO A 233 -4.43 -1.37 10.60
N ALA A 234 -5.14 -0.23 10.48
CA ALA A 234 -5.18 0.55 9.24
C ALA A 234 -3.79 0.97 8.74
N ALA A 235 -2.86 1.30 9.64
CA ALA A 235 -1.48 1.61 9.29
C ALA A 235 -0.72 0.43 8.64
N LEU A 236 -1.14 -0.82 8.90
CA LEU A 236 -0.55 -2.02 8.31
C LEU A 236 -1.24 -2.44 7.00
N SER A 237 -2.49 -2.03 6.78
CA SER A 237 -3.24 -2.43 5.58
C SER A 237 -3.09 -1.49 4.40
N VAL A 238 -2.82 -0.20 4.63
CA VAL A 238 -2.88 0.82 3.57
C VAL A 238 -1.59 0.92 2.77
N CYS A 239 -0.43 0.80 3.43
CA CYS A 239 0.87 0.90 2.79
C CYS A 239 1.77 -0.26 3.17
N SER A 240 1.56 -1.40 2.51
CA SER A 240 2.23 -2.65 2.87
C SER A 240 3.75 -2.59 2.68
N ALA A 241 4.29 -1.82 1.73
CA ALA A 241 5.74 -1.83 1.42
C ALA A 241 6.68 -1.63 2.64
N PRO A 242 6.54 -0.57 3.46
CA PRO A 242 7.38 -0.38 4.64
C PRO A 242 7.08 -1.32 5.82
N VAL A 243 5.88 -1.93 5.86
CA VAL A 243 5.38 -2.70 7.02
C VAL A 243 5.01 -4.14 6.68
N VAL A 244 5.43 -4.66 5.53
CA VAL A 244 4.98 -5.95 4.99
C VAL A 244 5.33 -7.11 5.92
N VAL A 245 6.44 -6.98 6.65
CA VAL A 245 6.88 -7.96 7.64
C VAL A 245 5.94 -7.94 8.86
N ASP A 246 5.46 -6.78 9.28
CA ASP A 246 4.50 -6.66 10.38
C ASP A 246 3.13 -7.23 9.98
N VAL A 247 2.72 -7.05 8.72
CA VAL A 247 1.54 -7.74 8.16
C VAL A 247 1.72 -9.25 8.26
N LEU A 248 2.85 -9.79 7.78
CA LEU A 248 3.13 -11.23 7.86
C LEU A 248 3.15 -11.76 9.30
N ARG A 249 3.60 -10.95 10.28
CA ARG A 249 3.56 -11.30 11.70
C ARG A 249 2.13 -11.30 12.24
N ALA A 250 1.29 -10.34 11.86
CA ALA A 250 -0.10 -10.25 12.30
C ALA A 250 -0.99 -11.38 11.75
N LEU A 251 -0.60 -11.99 10.62
CA LEU A 251 -1.32 -13.11 10.00
C LEU A 251 -0.98 -14.48 10.63
N ARG A 252 0.09 -14.59 11.41
CA ARG A 252 0.49 -15.83 12.11
C ARG A 252 -0.25 -15.98 13.43
#